data_AF-A0A524E8W3-F1
#
_entry.id   AF-A0A524E8W3-F1
#
_cell.length_a   1.000
_cell.length_b   1.000
_cell.length_c   1.000
_cell.angle_alpha   90.00
_cell.angle_beta   90.00
_cell.angle_gamma   90.00
#
_symmetry.space_group_name_H-M   'P 1'
#
loop_
_entity.id
_entity.type
_entity.pdbx_description
1 polymer ?
#
loop_
_entity_poly.entity_id
_entity_poly.type
_entity_poly.pdbx_seq_one_letter_code
_entity_poly.pdbx_strand_id
1 'polypeptide(L)'
;MVHLRYEGRETIKLPEGKDSEDVRSSIREWMKTSKGREYRVEDWYSDRFVLWRSWRQSPCFTTCLIGFWWTAWAKDRIKITVRVEATKVYLQLGSSVKQEAERDFDSLIDKIEEGLSK
;
A
#
# COMPACT_ATOMS: atom_id res chain seq x y z
N MET A 1 -7.66 12.74 12.50
CA MET A 1 -6.88 11.51 12.73
C MET A 1 -7.65 10.34 12.12
N VAL A 2 -7.08 9.58 11.18
CA VAL A 2 -7.78 8.43 10.58
C VAL A 2 -7.56 7.21 11.46
N HIS A 3 -8.66 6.57 11.85
CA HIS A 3 -8.62 5.38 12.70
C HIS A 3 -8.58 4.14 11.80
N LEU A 4 -7.42 3.49 11.72
CA LEU A 4 -7.26 2.22 11.01
C LEU A 4 -7.75 1.11 11.96
N ARG A 5 -8.84 0.44 11.59
CA ARG A 5 -9.50 -0.57 12.44
C ARG A 5 -8.92 -1.97 12.27
N TYR A 6 -8.30 -2.21 11.12
CA TYR A 6 -7.77 -3.50 10.74
C TYR A 6 -6.26 -3.40 10.58
N GLU A 7 -5.55 -4.36 11.18
CA GLU A 7 -4.12 -4.51 11.04
C GLU A 7 -3.81 -5.90 10.48
N GLY A 8 -2.94 -5.96 9.48
CA GLY A 8 -2.34 -7.19 8.95
C GLY A 8 -0.82 -7.10 9.10
N ARG A 9 -0.16 -8.24 9.30
CA ARG A 9 1.31 -8.29 9.40
C ARG A 9 1.80 -9.51 8.65
N GLU A 10 2.85 -9.32 7.87
CA GLU A 10 3.54 -10.42 7.21
C GLU A 10 5.05 -10.23 7.29
N THR A 11 5.78 -11.35 7.28
CA THR A 11 7.24 -11.35 7.28
C THR A 11 7.77 -12.29 6.22
N ILE A 12 8.47 -11.73 5.25
CA ILE A 12 9.11 -12.48 4.16
C ILE A 12 10.58 -12.65 4.51
N LYS A 13 11.11 -13.87 4.36
CA LYS A 13 12.55 -14.12 4.50
C LYS A 13 13.27 -13.61 3.26
N LEU A 14 14.30 -12.80 3.45
CA LEU A 14 15.11 -12.30 2.35
C LEU A 14 16.14 -13.39 1.97
N PRO A 15 16.18 -13.84 0.70
CA PRO A 15 17.17 -14.81 0.24
C PRO A 15 18.60 -14.27 0.37
N GLU A 16 19.58 -15.17 0.44
CA GLU A 16 20.99 -14.79 0.46
C GLU A 16 21.37 -14.10 -0.86
N GLY A 17 22.05 -12.96 -0.78
CA GLY A 17 22.43 -12.15 -1.95
C GLY A 17 21.35 -11.20 -2.46
N LYS A 18 20.17 -11.17 -1.84
CA LYS A 18 19.14 -10.15 -2.08
C LYS A 18 19.21 -9.04 -1.05
N ASP A 19 18.91 -7.81 -1.47
CA ASP A 19 18.95 -6.65 -0.59
C ASP A 19 17.68 -5.77 -0.68
N SER A 20 17.71 -4.63 0.01
CA SER A 20 16.61 -3.66 0.01
C SER A 20 16.29 -3.09 -1.37
N GLU A 21 17.24 -3.07 -2.30
CA GLU A 21 17.07 -2.61 -3.67
C GLU A 21 16.25 -3.61 -4.49
N ASP A 22 16.45 -4.92 -4.30
CA ASP A 22 15.61 -5.96 -4.93
C ASP A 22 14.14 -5.84 -4.50
N VAL A 23 13.91 -5.65 -3.19
CA VAL A 23 12.56 -5.45 -2.63
C VAL A 23 11.95 -4.17 -3.20
N ARG A 24 12.72 -3.10 -3.26
CA ARG A 24 12.32 -1.81 -3.83
C ARG A 24 11.96 -1.91 -5.31
N SER A 25 12.75 -2.66 -6.08
CA SER A 25 12.49 -2.92 -7.49
C SER A 25 11.17 -3.67 -7.66
N SER A 26 10.94 -4.70 -6.85
CA SER A 26 9.69 -5.47 -6.83
C SER A 26 8.47 -4.61 -6.50
N ILE A 27 8.58 -3.73 -5.51
CA ILE A 27 7.53 -2.77 -5.15
C ILE A 27 7.27 -1.79 -6.31
N ARG A 28 8.31 -1.29 -6.98
CA ARG A 28 8.15 -0.40 -8.15
C ARG A 28 7.44 -1.10 -9.31
N GLU A 29 7.77 -2.36 -9.57
CA GLU A 29 7.05 -3.15 -10.58
C GLU A 29 5.60 -3.39 -10.18
N TRP A 30 5.34 -3.70 -8.90
CA TRP A 30 3.98 -3.79 -8.39
C TRP A 30 3.20 -2.47 -8.56
N MET A 31 3.84 -1.33 -8.31
CA MET A 31 3.26 -0.01 -8.51
C MET A 31 2.85 0.29 -9.96
N LYS A 32 3.40 -0.41 -10.96
CA LYS A 32 2.99 -0.27 -12.37
C LYS A 32 1.69 -1.03 -12.68
N THR A 33 1.26 -1.94 -11.82
CA THR A 33 0.01 -2.70 -11.98
C THR A 33 -1.22 -1.79 -11.86
N SER A 34 -2.40 -2.29 -12.23
CA SER A 34 -3.65 -1.56 -12.05
C SER A 34 -3.91 -1.21 -10.57
N LYS A 35 -3.54 -2.09 -9.64
CA LYS A 35 -3.71 -1.89 -8.19
C LYS A 35 -2.65 -0.98 -7.59
N GLY A 36 -1.39 -1.23 -7.90
CA GLY A 36 -0.28 -0.46 -7.34
C GLY A 36 -0.33 1.03 -7.75
N ARG A 37 -0.88 1.36 -8.92
CA ARG A 37 -1.08 2.75 -9.38
C ARG A 37 -2.04 3.56 -8.52
N GLU A 38 -2.87 2.90 -7.72
CA GLU A 38 -3.79 3.57 -6.79
C GLU A 38 -3.11 4.00 -5.50
N TYR A 39 -1.91 3.47 -5.23
CA TYR A 39 -1.10 3.82 -4.08
C TYR A 39 -0.16 4.97 -4.41
N ARG A 40 -0.05 5.90 -3.45
CA ARG A 40 0.97 6.94 -3.40
C ARG A 40 2.03 6.53 -2.41
N VAL A 41 3.27 6.85 -2.71
CA VAL A 41 4.34 6.66 -1.74
C VAL A 41 4.44 7.91 -0.88
N GLU A 42 4.29 7.75 0.44
CA GLU A 42 4.49 8.83 1.41
C GLU A 42 5.98 8.98 1.75
N ASP A 43 6.67 7.86 1.95
CA ASP A 43 8.09 7.84 2.35
C ASP A 43 8.89 6.77 1.59
N TRP A 44 10.10 7.17 1.16
CA TRP A 44 11.13 6.33 0.54
C TRP A 44 12.44 6.45 1.33
N TYR A 45 12.63 5.63 2.36
CA TYR A 45 13.93 5.46 3.05
C TYR A 45 14.63 4.20 2.55
N SER A 46 15.93 4.06 2.84
CA SER A 46 16.73 2.89 2.44
C SER A 46 16.16 1.57 2.96
N ASP A 47 15.59 1.58 4.17
CA ASP A 47 15.10 0.40 4.89
C ASP A 47 13.58 0.44 5.12
N ARG A 48 12.89 1.48 4.65
CA ARG A 48 11.45 1.66 4.92
C ARG A 48 10.71 2.33 3.78
N PHE A 49 9.59 1.73 3.41
CA PHE A 49 8.67 2.23 2.39
C PHE A 49 7.26 2.33 2.95
N VAL A 50 6.58 3.46 2.71
CA VAL A 50 5.21 3.67 3.19
C VAL A 50 4.31 3.99 2.01
N LEU A 51 3.35 3.10 1.74
CA LEU A 51 2.38 3.22 0.67
C LEU A 51 1.01 3.59 1.25
N TRP A 52 0.36 4.58 0.64
CA TRP A 52 -0.97 5.04 1.01
C TRP A 52 -1.91 5.03 -0.18
N ARG A 53 -3.08 4.44 0.02
CA ARG A 53 -4.21 4.58 -0.89
C ARG A 53 -5.31 5.38 -0.20
N SER A 54 -5.71 6.46 -0.86
CA SER A 54 -6.85 7.29 -0.46
C SER A 54 -7.91 7.21 -1.53
N TRP A 55 -9.14 6.85 -1.17
CA TRP A 55 -10.23 6.86 -2.13
C TRP A 55 -10.70 8.28 -2.40
N ARG A 56 -10.62 8.74 -3.65
CA ARG A 56 -11.51 9.82 -4.09
C ARG A 56 -12.92 9.26 -3.98
N GLN A 57 -13.76 9.82 -3.13
CA GLN A 57 -15.19 9.74 -3.41
C GLN A 57 -15.35 10.34 -4.80
N SER A 58 -15.82 9.52 -5.76
CA SER A 58 -16.36 10.07 -7.00
C SER A 58 -17.24 11.26 -6.62
N PRO A 59 -17.10 12.45 -7.23
CA PRO A 59 -18.17 13.42 -7.09
C PRO A 59 -19.42 12.69 -7.55
N CYS A 60 -20.37 12.51 -6.62
CA CYS A 60 -21.64 11.89 -6.93
C CYS A 60 -22.21 12.71 -8.09
N PHE A 61 -22.19 12.17 -9.30
CA PHE A 61 -22.68 12.83 -10.51
C PHE A 61 -24.21 12.73 -10.54
N THR A 62 -24.82 12.92 -9.38
CA THR A 62 -26.25 12.99 -9.18
C THR A 62 -26.45 14.18 -8.27
N THR A 63 -26.67 15.32 -8.94
CA THR A 63 -27.28 16.54 -8.39
C THR A 63 -26.40 17.38 -7.45
N CYS A 64 -25.47 18.16 -8.02
CA CYS A 64 -25.01 19.42 -7.41
C CYS A 64 -25.72 20.60 -8.08
N LEU A 65 -27.03 20.70 -7.84
CA LEU A 65 -27.69 21.99 -7.83
C LEU A 65 -27.37 22.62 -6.47
N ILE A 66 -26.85 23.85 -6.49
CA ILE A 66 -26.75 24.79 -5.37
C ILE A 66 -25.52 24.60 -4.45
N GLY A 67 -24.41 25.22 -4.85
CA GLY A 67 -23.79 26.27 -4.01
C GLY A 67 -23.18 25.94 -2.65
N PHE A 68 -22.77 24.70 -2.36
CA PHE A 68 -22.03 24.40 -1.11
C PHE A 68 -20.74 23.60 -1.39
N TRP A 69 -19.62 24.31 -1.49
CA TRP A 69 -18.27 23.76 -1.58
C TRP A 69 -17.82 23.15 -0.23
N TRP A 70 -18.32 21.96 0.09
CA TRP A 70 -17.70 21.10 1.11
C TRP A 70 -17.32 19.79 0.42
N THR A 71 -16.10 19.76 -0.12
CA THR A 71 -15.51 18.54 -0.67
C THR A 71 -15.42 17.50 0.44
N ALA A 72 -16.25 16.47 0.35
CA ALA A 72 -16.24 15.35 1.27
C ALA A 72 -14.85 14.70 1.29
N TRP A 73 -14.19 14.77 2.44
CA TRP A 73 -12.85 14.24 2.64
C TRP A 73 -12.86 12.71 2.58
N ALA A 74 -11.95 12.15 1.77
CA ALA A 74 -11.64 10.73 1.66
C ALA A 74 -11.48 10.06 3.03
N LYS A 75 -12.46 9.22 3.41
CA LYS A 75 -12.54 8.60 4.74
C LYS A 75 -11.89 7.24 4.83
N ASP A 76 -11.88 6.48 3.73
CA ASP A 76 -11.27 5.15 3.72
C ASP A 76 -9.82 5.24 3.24
N ARG A 77 -8.91 4.70 4.05
CA ARG A 77 -7.47 4.72 3.81
C ARG A 77 -6.88 3.34 4.05
N ILE A 78 -6.03 2.92 3.11
CA ILE A 78 -5.15 1.77 3.25
C ILE A 78 -3.73 2.31 3.39
N LYS A 79 -3.03 1.85 4.42
CA LYS A 79 -1.62 2.13 4.68
C LYS A 79 -0.87 0.81 4.66
N ILE A 80 0.14 0.69 3.82
CA ILE A 80 1.05 -0.45 3.83
C ILE A 80 2.44 0.10 4.19
N THR A 81 3.00 -0.41 5.27
CA THR A 81 4.37 -0.10 5.69
C THR A 81 5.23 -1.31 5.42
N VAL A 82 6.27 -1.15 4.60
CA VAL A 82 7.28 -2.17 4.34
C VAL A 82 8.55 -1.73 5.02
N ARG A 83 9.17 -2.61 5.80
CA ARG A 83 10.46 -2.40 6.43
C ARG A 83 11.38 -3.54 6.03
N VAL A 84 12.56 -3.20 5.52
CA VAL A 84 13.58 -4.16 5.13
C VAL A 84 14.67 -4.16 6.18
N GLU A 85 14.93 -5.32 6.74
CA GLU A 85 16.09 -5.62 7.58
C GLU A 85 17.06 -6.53 6.83
N ALA A 86 18.22 -6.81 7.42
CA ALA A 86 19.31 -7.55 6.77
C ALA A 86 18.90 -8.91 6.16
N THR A 87 17.91 -9.59 6.73
CA THR A 87 17.48 -10.93 6.29
C THR A 87 15.97 -11.09 6.18
N LYS A 88 15.19 -10.01 6.38
CA LYS A 88 13.74 -10.07 6.49
C LYS A 88 13.09 -8.81 5.96
N VAL A 89 11.93 -8.97 5.34
CA VAL A 89 11.03 -7.89 4.97
C VAL A 89 9.79 -7.99 5.86
N TYR A 90 9.54 -6.97 6.66
CA TYR A 90 8.34 -6.84 7.47
C TYR A 90 7.32 -5.98 6.72
N LEU A 91 6.14 -6.52 6.52
CA LEU A 91 5.01 -5.80 5.95
C LEU A 91 3.94 -5.61 7.02
N GLN A 92 3.44 -4.39 7.12
CA GLN A 92 2.34 -4.03 8.02
C GLN A 92 1.25 -3.34 7.23
N LEU A 93 0.07 -3.94 7.22
CA LEU A 93 -1.15 -3.38 6.68
C LEU A 93 -1.91 -2.66 7.79
N GLY A 94 -2.40 -1.47 7.50
CA GLY A 94 -3.40 -0.77 8.29
C GLY A 94 -4.53 -0.31 7.38
N SER A 95 -5.77 -0.66 7.68
CA SER A 95 -6.91 -0.31 6.84
C SER A 95 -8.17 0.02 7.63
N SER A 96 -9.05 0.76 6.98
CA SER A 96 -10.45 0.99 7.37
C SER A 96 -11.40 -0.04 6.75
N VAL A 97 -11.00 -0.66 5.65
CA VAL A 97 -11.75 -1.68 4.89
C VAL A 97 -10.92 -2.96 4.82
N LYS A 98 -11.36 -4.03 5.48
CA LYS A 98 -10.58 -5.27 5.61
C LYS A 98 -10.36 -6.00 4.28
N GLN A 99 -11.45 -6.39 3.61
CA GLN A 99 -11.40 -7.34 2.50
C GLN A 99 -10.63 -6.84 1.27
N GLU A 100 -10.78 -5.57 0.91
CA GLU A 100 -10.04 -4.97 -0.21
C GLU A 100 -8.57 -4.77 0.14
N ALA A 101 -8.29 -4.41 1.40
CA ALA A 101 -6.94 -4.17 1.86
C ALA A 101 -6.12 -5.46 1.98
N GLU A 102 -6.74 -6.55 2.42
CA GLU A 102 -6.13 -7.88 2.41
C GLU A 102 -5.78 -8.30 0.98
N ARG A 103 -6.73 -8.16 0.03
CA ARG A 103 -6.46 -8.49 -1.37
C ARG A 103 -5.30 -7.68 -1.98
N ASP A 104 -5.26 -6.38 -1.71
CA ASP A 104 -4.17 -5.52 -2.19
C ASP A 104 -2.84 -5.89 -1.52
N PHE A 105 -2.88 -6.26 -0.24
CA PHE A 105 -1.72 -6.66 0.54
C PHE A 105 -1.14 -7.99 0.07
N ASP A 106 -1.99 -9.00 -0.14
CA ASP A 106 -1.59 -10.31 -0.70
C ASP A 106 -0.95 -10.13 -2.08
N SER A 107 -1.55 -9.29 -2.94
CA SER A 107 -0.98 -9.00 -4.26
C SER A 107 0.41 -8.33 -4.20
N LEU A 108 0.67 -7.52 -3.17
CA LEU A 108 1.99 -6.92 -2.97
C LEU A 108 3.00 -7.95 -2.49
N ILE A 109 2.61 -8.82 -1.54
CA ILE A 109 3.43 -9.91 -1.02
C ILE A 109 3.85 -10.83 -2.18
N ASP A 110 2.89 -11.32 -2.96
CA ASP A 110 3.14 -12.17 -4.12
C ASP A 110 4.18 -11.55 -5.06
N LYS A 111 4.09 -10.23 -5.29
CA LYS A 111 5.01 -9.54 -6.20
C LYS A 111 6.41 -9.40 -5.63
N ILE A 112 6.54 -9.21 -4.32
CA ILE A 112 7.83 -9.18 -3.63
C ILE A 112 8.45 -10.58 -3.66
N GLU A 113 7.69 -11.63 -3.36
CA GLU A 113 8.18 -13.01 -3.41
C GLU A 113 8.60 -13.43 -4.83
N GLU A 114 7.82 -13.06 -5.85
CA GLU A 114 8.17 -13.30 -7.26
C GLU A 114 9.49 -12.58 -7.64
N GLY A 115 9.70 -11.36 -7.14
CA GLY A 115 10.92 -10.59 -7.40
C GLY A 115 12.14 -11.11 -6.66
N LEU A 116 11.96 -11.65 -5.45
CA LEU A 116 13.02 -12.26 -4.65
C LEU A 116 13.43 -13.65 -5.14
N SER A 117 12.54 -14.34 -5.85
CA SER A 117 12.77 -15.69 -6.41
C SER A 117 13.53 -15.70 -7.74
N LYS A 118 13.79 -14.53 -8.33
CA LYS A 118 14.54 -14.37 -9.60
C LYS A 118 16.00 -14.08 -9.35
#